data_AF-A0A0F9AU68-F1
#
_entry.id   AF-A0A0F9AU68-F1
#
_cell.length_a   1.000
_cell.length_b   1.000
_cell.length_c   1.000
_cell.angle_alpha   90.00
_cell.angle_beta   90.00
_cell.angle_gamma   90.00
#
_symmetry.space_group_name_H-M   'P 1'
#
loop_
_entity.id
_entity.type
_entity.pdbx_description
1 polymer ?
#
loop_
_entity_poly.entity_id
_entity_poly.type
_entity_poly.pdbx_seq_one_letter_code
_entity_poly.pdbx_strand_id
1 'polypeptide(L)'
;MLENFSIFCMNYRKAVLAIVLAITAVLATFAVRIDVKTVFEDLQPGSHPYIKVHEEFKKTFGGTSIITFMIQSTKGDIFQMPVLEQIHALTNGLYKIDAINEFQIFSIAGKKLKEVRATTEGIASYPYMWPHLPENQAGIDRIKEAILRSPLVYGPFVSKDLSATLITVDFFDSILEYNRAYEQAYALVEKLDNDA
;
A
#
# COMPACT_ATOMS: atom_id res chain seq x y z
N MET A 1 -22.38 9.72 55.94
CA MET A 1 -22.47 9.21 54.54
C MET A 1 -21.49 8.06 54.31
N LEU A 2 -20.20 8.22 54.66
CA LEU A 2 -19.18 7.15 54.61
C LEU A 2 -19.46 5.96 55.53
N GLU A 3 -19.91 6.18 56.78
CA GLU A 3 -20.24 5.08 57.71
C GLU A 3 -21.35 4.16 57.18
N ASN A 4 -22.42 4.74 56.63
CA ASN A 4 -23.53 3.96 56.07
C ASN A 4 -23.09 3.13 54.86
N PHE A 5 -22.17 3.65 54.03
CA PHE A 5 -21.60 2.93 52.90
C PHE A 5 -20.72 1.76 53.35
N SER A 6 -19.88 1.96 54.37
CA SER A 6 -19.02 0.91 54.93
C SER A 6 -19.83 -0.23 55.57
N ILE A 7 -20.89 0.08 56.32
CA ILE A 7 -21.78 -0.92 56.93
C ILE A 7 -22.51 -1.72 55.85
N PHE A 8 -22.97 -1.06 54.78
CA PHE A 8 -23.59 -1.73 53.63
C PHE A 8 -22.63 -2.73 52.95
N CYS A 9 -21.39 -2.30 52.70
CA CYS A 9 -20.35 -3.16 52.13
C CYS A 9 -20.01 -4.36 53.02
N MET A 10 -20.00 -4.20 54.35
CA MET A 10 -19.76 -5.31 55.29
C MET A 10 -20.93 -6.30 55.32
N ASN A 11 -22.18 -5.82 55.38
CA ASN A 11 -23.37 -6.66 55.46
C ASN A 11 -23.58 -7.49 54.18
N TYR A 12 -23.29 -6.91 53.01
CA TYR A 12 -23.44 -7.56 51.70
C TYR A 12 -22.09 -7.95 51.06
N ARG A 13 -21.05 -8.20 51.87
CA ARG A 13 -19.66 -8.43 51.41
C ARG A 13 -19.51 -9.42 50.25
N LYS A 14 -20.29 -10.52 50.23
CA LYS A 14 -20.25 -11.52 49.15
C LYS A 14 -20.87 -10.98 47.84
N ALA A 15 -21.97 -10.23 47.94
CA ALA A 15 -22.63 -9.65 46.78
C ALA A 15 -21.81 -8.50 46.19
N VAL A 16 -21.25 -7.63 47.04
CA VAL A 16 -20.34 -6.55 46.61
C VAL A 16 -19.10 -7.13 45.94
N LEU A 17 -18.47 -8.15 46.53
CA LEU A 17 -17.32 -8.83 45.92
C LEU A 17 -17.68 -9.44 44.57
N ALA A 18 -18.82 -10.15 44.47
CA ALA A 18 -19.26 -10.76 43.21
C ALA A 18 -19.51 -9.71 42.12
N ILE A 19 -20.12 -8.57 42.46
CA ILE A 19 -20.37 -7.46 41.53
C ILE A 19 -19.05 -6.85 41.06
N VAL A 20 -18.14 -6.54 41.97
CA VAL A 20 -16.83 -5.98 41.61
C VAL A 20 -16.05 -6.96 40.75
N LEU A 21 -16.07 -8.25 41.07
CA LEU A 21 -15.37 -9.27 40.29
C LEU A 21 -16.00 -9.44 38.90
N ALA A 22 -17.34 -9.38 38.79
CA ALA A 22 -18.03 -9.38 37.51
C ALA A 22 -17.68 -8.16 36.65
N ILE A 23 -17.66 -6.95 37.24
CA ILE A 23 -17.25 -5.73 36.55
C ILE A 23 -15.79 -5.83 36.10
N THR A 24 -14.90 -6.29 36.98
CA THR A 24 -13.48 -6.49 36.65
C THR A 24 -13.30 -7.52 35.54
N ALA A 25 -14.05 -8.62 35.54
CA ALA A 25 -14.00 -9.62 34.47
C ALA A 25 -14.46 -9.03 33.13
N VAL A 26 -15.56 -8.26 33.14
CA VAL A 26 -16.03 -7.55 31.94
C VAL A 26 -14.97 -6.57 31.44
N LEU A 27 -14.42 -5.72 32.30
CA LEU A 27 -13.36 -4.79 31.93
C LEU A 27 -12.09 -5.50 31.43
N ALA A 28 -11.73 -6.64 32.02
CA ALA A 28 -10.60 -7.45 31.55
C ALA A 28 -10.83 -7.98 30.12
N THR A 29 -12.05 -8.39 29.76
CA THR A 29 -12.35 -8.80 28.38
C THR A 29 -12.19 -7.65 27.38
N PHE A 30 -12.49 -6.41 27.77
CA PHE A 30 -12.24 -5.23 26.94
C PHE A 30 -10.76 -4.88 26.88
N ALA A 31 -10.04 -4.96 28.00
CA ALA A 31 -8.62 -4.67 28.07
C ALA A 31 -7.78 -5.56 27.15
N VAL A 32 -8.14 -6.84 27.01
CA VAL A 32 -7.47 -7.77 26.08
C VAL A 32 -7.71 -7.41 24.61
N ARG A 33 -8.76 -6.64 24.29
CA ARG A 33 -9.11 -6.21 22.93
C ARG A 33 -8.61 -4.81 22.58
N ILE A 34 -7.75 -4.21 23.41
CA ILE A 34 -7.18 -2.90 23.10
C ILE A 34 -6.10 -3.08 22.04
N ASP A 35 -6.36 -2.55 20.85
CA ASP A 35 -5.36 -2.46 19.79
C ASP A 35 -4.36 -1.34 20.11
N VAL A 36 -3.12 -1.73 20.40
CA VAL A 36 -2.01 -0.79 20.57
C VAL A 36 -1.45 -0.47 19.18
N LYS A 37 -1.86 0.67 18.62
CA LYS A 37 -1.33 1.19 17.36
C LYS A 37 -0.81 2.60 17.54
N THR A 38 0.31 2.90 16.90
CA THR A 38 0.83 4.27 16.79
C THR A 38 0.24 4.89 15.53
N VAL A 39 -0.60 5.92 15.70
CA VAL A 39 -1.12 6.72 14.59
C VAL A 39 -0.19 7.92 14.43
N PHE A 40 0.56 7.98 13.34
CA PHE A 40 1.59 9.02 13.13
C PHE A 40 0.98 10.42 12.99
N GLU A 41 -0.26 10.50 12.53
CA GLU A 41 -1.04 11.74 12.43
C GLU A 41 -1.30 12.36 13.81
N ASP A 42 -1.55 11.54 14.83
CA ASP A 42 -1.81 12.03 16.20
C ASP A 42 -0.57 12.63 16.87
N LEU A 43 0.63 12.33 16.34
CA LEU A 43 1.87 12.94 16.81
C LEU A 43 2.08 14.36 16.27
N GLN A 44 1.27 14.79 15.29
CA GLN A 44 1.43 16.09 14.64
C GLN A 44 0.56 17.17 15.33
N PRO A 45 1.02 18.44 15.37
CA PRO A 45 0.22 19.53 15.92
C PRO A 45 -0.91 19.90 14.95
N GLY A 46 -2.07 19.23 15.07
CA GLY A 46 -3.22 19.39 14.17
C GLY A 46 -3.80 20.83 14.10
N SER A 47 -3.51 21.69 15.06
CA SER A 47 -3.90 23.10 15.03
C SER A 47 -3.05 23.96 14.09
N HIS A 48 -1.90 23.47 13.65
CA HIS A 48 -0.97 24.24 12.82
C HIS A 48 -1.49 24.40 11.38
N PRO A 49 -1.42 25.60 10.77
CA PRO A 49 -1.97 25.85 9.43
C PRO A 49 -1.40 24.94 8.34
N TYR A 50 -0.10 24.59 8.40
CA TYR A 50 0.51 23.66 7.45
C TYR A 50 -0.06 22.24 7.51
N ILE A 51 -0.45 21.75 8.69
CA ILE A 51 -1.07 20.43 8.83
C ILE A 51 -2.46 20.45 8.19
N LYS A 52 -3.23 21.53 8.38
CA LYS A 52 -4.54 21.68 7.74
C LYS A 52 -4.45 21.68 6.21
N VAL A 53 -3.47 22.39 5.66
CA VAL A 53 -3.21 22.42 4.21
C VAL A 53 -2.78 21.03 3.72
N HIS A 54 -1.90 20.34 4.45
CA HIS A 54 -1.51 18.98 4.12
C HIS A 54 -2.71 18.03 4.07
N GLU A 55 -3.55 18.01 5.11
CA GLU A 55 -4.74 17.16 5.19
C GLU A 55 -5.79 17.45 4.10
N GLU A 56 -5.89 18.71 3.64
CA GLU A 56 -6.76 19.07 2.52
C GLU A 56 -6.28 18.45 1.20
N PHE A 57 -4.98 18.59 0.90
CA PHE A 57 -4.42 18.14 -0.38
C PHE A 57 -4.11 16.63 -0.40
N LYS A 58 -3.85 16.01 0.75
CA LYS A 58 -3.60 14.57 0.92
C LYS A 58 -4.70 13.71 0.29
N LYS A 59 -5.97 14.14 0.40
CA LYS A 59 -7.12 13.43 -0.19
C LYS A 59 -7.08 13.34 -1.73
N THR A 60 -6.43 14.31 -2.38
CA THR A 60 -6.39 14.40 -3.85
C THR A 60 -5.08 13.89 -4.42
N PHE A 61 -3.95 14.23 -3.78
CA PHE A 61 -2.62 13.93 -4.31
C PHE A 61 -2.08 12.56 -3.89
N GLY A 62 -2.69 11.92 -2.89
CA GLY A 62 -2.22 10.67 -2.32
C GLY A 62 -1.71 10.84 -0.90
N GLY A 63 -1.65 9.70 -0.19
CA GLY A 63 -1.20 9.61 1.18
C GLY A 63 0.31 9.57 1.31
N THR A 64 0.76 9.27 2.53
CA THR A 64 2.18 8.97 2.81
C THR A 64 2.42 7.45 2.91
N SER A 65 1.36 6.65 2.90
CA SER A 65 1.43 5.20 3.02
C SER A 65 1.76 4.57 1.67
N ILE A 66 3.05 4.50 1.38
CA ILE A 66 3.57 3.96 0.11
C ILE A 66 4.27 2.63 0.37
N ILE A 67 3.94 1.62 -0.43
CA ILE A 67 4.70 0.36 -0.53
C ILE A 67 5.40 0.33 -1.89
N THR A 68 6.67 -0.04 -1.90
CA THR A 68 7.46 -0.23 -3.13
C THR A 68 7.92 -1.67 -3.22
N PHE A 69 7.56 -2.31 -4.33
CA PHE A 69 7.99 -3.65 -4.70
C PHE A 69 9.11 -3.55 -5.72
N MET A 70 10.12 -4.40 -5.58
CA MET A 70 11.20 -4.52 -6.55
C MET A 70 11.14 -5.92 -7.17
N ILE A 71 11.10 -5.97 -8.49
CA ILE A 71 11.25 -7.22 -9.24
C ILE A 71 12.62 -7.16 -9.91
N GLN A 72 13.45 -8.15 -9.63
CA GLN A 72 14.77 -8.32 -10.23
C GLN A 72 14.82 -9.62 -11.03
N SER A 73 15.30 -9.54 -12.26
CA SER A 73 15.57 -10.72 -13.08
C SER A 73 16.79 -11.46 -12.55
N THR A 74 16.66 -12.78 -12.33
CA THR A 74 17.79 -13.63 -11.91
C THR A 74 18.82 -13.82 -13.03
N LYS A 75 18.39 -13.72 -14.30
CA LYS A 75 19.23 -13.91 -15.48
C LYS A 75 18.86 -12.95 -16.60
N GLY A 76 19.73 -11.98 -16.87
CA GLY A 76 19.54 -11.03 -17.97
C GLY A 76 18.79 -9.79 -17.54
N ASP A 77 17.90 -9.28 -18.41
CA ASP A 77 17.11 -8.08 -18.17
C ASP A 77 15.65 -8.40 -17.82
N ILE A 78 14.90 -7.38 -17.42
CA ILE A 78 13.45 -7.50 -17.15
C ILE A 78 12.60 -7.64 -18.42
N PHE A 79 13.19 -7.51 -19.61
CA PHE A 79 12.51 -7.53 -20.90
C PHE A 79 12.40 -8.95 -21.45
N GLN A 80 12.09 -9.89 -20.57
CA GLN A 80 11.85 -11.29 -20.88
C GLN A 80 10.38 -11.59 -20.57
N MET A 81 9.72 -12.39 -21.41
CA MET A 81 8.30 -12.67 -21.23
C MET A 81 7.93 -13.17 -19.82
N PRO A 82 8.68 -14.10 -19.19
CA PRO A 82 8.35 -14.57 -17.83
C PRO A 82 8.40 -13.45 -16.79
N VAL A 83 9.37 -12.54 -16.90
CA VAL A 83 9.51 -11.41 -15.95
C VAL A 83 8.42 -10.37 -16.21
N LEU A 84 8.09 -10.09 -17.47
CA LEU A 84 6.99 -9.19 -17.82
C LEU A 84 5.63 -9.72 -17.35
N GLU A 85 5.41 -11.03 -17.44
CA GLU A 85 4.25 -11.73 -16.90
C GLU A 85 4.15 -11.54 -15.37
N GLN A 86 5.25 -11.72 -14.64
CA GLN A 86 5.28 -11.46 -13.19
C GLN A 86 4.99 -10.00 -12.85
N ILE A 87 5.56 -9.04 -13.59
CA ILE A 87 5.30 -7.62 -13.40
C ILE A 87 3.82 -7.29 -13.65
N HIS A 88 3.24 -7.85 -14.72
CA HIS A 88 1.83 -7.69 -15.05
C HIS A 88 0.91 -8.33 -14.00
N ALA A 89 1.23 -9.54 -13.56
CA ALA A 89 0.48 -10.27 -12.53
C ALA A 89 0.52 -9.57 -11.17
N LEU A 90 1.70 -9.09 -10.74
CA LEU A 90 1.85 -8.28 -9.53
C LEU A 90 1.01 -7.01 -9.63
N THR A 91 1.16 -6.26 -10.73
CA THR A 91 0.41 -5.01 -10.94
C THR A 91 -1.11 -5.25 -10.90
N ASN A 92 -1.60 -6.33 -11.53
CA ASN A 92 -3.01 -6.69 -11.53
C ASN A 92 -3.50 -7.19 -10.16
N GLY A 93 -2.64 -7.88 -9.41
CA GLY A 93 -2.92 -8.31 -8.05
C GLY A 93 -3.06 -7.14 -7.08
N LEU A 94 -2.25 -6.09 -7.25
CA LEU A 94 -2.30 -4.88 -6.43
C LEU A 94 -3.68 -4.22 -6.46
N TYR A 95 -4.34 -4.12 -7.62
CA TYR A 95 -5.71 -3.55 -7.69
C TYR A 95 -6.76 -4.28 -6.83
N LYS A 96 -6.44 -5.48 -6.30
CA LYS A 96 -7.35 -6.27 -5.45
C LYS A 96 -7.06 -6.13 -3.95
N ILE A 97 -5.99 -5.45 -3.57
CA ILE A 97 -5.62 -5.24 -2.16
C ILE A 97 -6.55 -4.20 -1.55
N ASP A 98 -6.94 -4.41 -0.28
CA ASP A 98 -7.80 -3.49 0.43
C ASP A 98 -7.13 -2.12 0.63
N ALA A 99 -7.93 -1.06 0.63
CA ALA A 99 -7.50 0.33 0.83
C ALA A 99 -6.51 0.88 -0.21
N ILE A 100 -6.28 0.19 -1.32
CA ILE A 100 -5.31 0.64 -2.32
C ILE A 100 -5.81 1.86 -3.10
N ASN A 101 -4.92 2.79 -3.41
CA ASN A 101 -5.22 3.90 -4.31
C ASN A 101 -4.90 3.50 -5.75
N GLU A 102 -5.90 3.01 -6.46
CA GLU A 102 -5.79 2.53 -7.85
C GLU A 102 -5.23 3.60 -8.81
N PHE A 103 -5.42 4.89 -8.50
CA PHE A 103 -4.91 6.00 -9.29
C PHE A 103 -3.42 6.32 -9.03
N GLN A 104 -2.82 5.70 -8.01
CA GLN A 104 -1.44 5.92 -7.57
C GLN A 104 -0.58 4.65 -7.68
N ILE A 105 -0.91 3.77 -8.62
CA ILE A 105 -0.06 2.63 -8.99
C ILE A 105 0.91 3.06 -10.09
N PHE A 106 2.20 3.13 -9.76
CA PHE A 106 3.28 3.40 -10.69
C PHE A 106 3.98 2.07 -11.03
N SER A 107 3.69 1.55 -12.21
CA SER A 107 4.25 0.32 -12.76
C SER A 107 4.37 0.45 -14.27
N ILE A 108 5.36 -0.22 -14.88
CA ILE A 108 5.47 -0.31 -16.35
C ILE A 108 4.30 -1.08 -16.97
N ALA A 109 3.65 -1.97 -16.21
CA ALA A 109 2.40 -2.64 -16.57
C ALA A 109 1.14 -1.80 -16.26
N GLY A 110 1.31 -0.65 -15.60
CA GLY A 110 0.23 0.21 -15.19
C GLY A 110 -0.16 1.23 -16.25
N LYS A 111 -1.34 1.84 -16.08
CA LYS A 111 -1.84 2.92 -16.95
C LYS A 111 -1.10 4.25 -16.73
N LYS A 112 -0.45 4.42 -15.58
CA LYS A 112 0.10 5.71 -15.12
C LYS A 112 1.46 6.05 -15.76
N LEU A 113 2.36 5.07 -15.85
CA LEU A 113 3.63 5.26 -16.55
C LEU A 113 3.38 5.22 -18.06
N LYS A 114 3.70 6.32 -18.72
CA LYS A 114 3.51 6.49 -20.17
C LYS A 114 4.75 7.08 -20.79
N GLU A 115 5.02 6.63 -22.00
CA GLU A 115 5.93 7.30 -22.89
C GLU A 115 5.26 8.51 -23.52
N VAL A 116 5.94 9.65 -23.50
CA VAL A 116 5.48 10.88 -24.15
C VAL A 116 6.35 11.13 -25.37
N ARG A 117 5.73 11.20 -26.56
CA ARG A 117 6.44 11.48 -27.81
C ARG A 117 5.79 12.62 -28.59
N ALA A 118 6.62 13.40 -29.26
CA ALA A 118 6.16 14.31 -30.30
C ALA A 118 5.84 13.51 -31.57
N THR A 119 4.67 13.77 -32.14
CA THR A 119 4.16 13.20 -33.39
C THR A 119 3.76 14.34 -34.32
N THR A 120 3.50 14.04 -35.59
CA THR A 120 3.06 15.05 -36.58
C THR A 120 1.76 15.75 -36.17
N GLU A 121 0.91 15.08 -35.38
CA GLU A 121 -0.37 15.60 -34.88
C GLU A 121 -0.25 16.28 -33.50
N GLY A 122 0.94 16.30 -32.90
CA GLY A 122 1.20 16.92 -31.58
C GLY A 122 1.84 15.96 -30.58
N ILE A 123 1.60 16.21 -29.28
CA ILE A 123 2.15 15.39 -28.19
C ILE A 123 1.21 14.22 -27.93
N ALA A 124 1.72 13.00 -28.10
CA ALA A 124 0.98 11.76 -27.82
C ALA A 124 1.60 11.02 -26.63
N SER A 125 0.75 10.37 -25.82
CA SER A 125 1.17 9.60 -24.64
C SER A 125 0.67 8.17 -24.72
N TYR A 126 1.59 7.21 -24.70
CA TYR A 126 1.28 5.78 -24.82
C TYR A 126 1.74 5.04 -23.55
N PRO A 127 0.90 4.17 -22.96
CA PRO A 127 1.35 3.30 -21.88
C PRO A 127 2.40 2.31 -22.39
N TYR A 128 3.26 1.83 -21.49
CA TYR A 128 4.32 0.88 -21.86
C TYR A 128 3.75 -0.53 -22.10
N MET A 129 3.00 -1.08 -21.13
CA MET A 129 2.52 -2.48 -21.18
C MET A 129 1.05 -2.64 -20.73
N TRP A 130 0.22 -1.62 -20.92
CA TRP A 130 -1.20 -1.64 -20.49
C TRP A 130 -2.15 -1.72 -21.70
N PRO A 131 -3.25 -2.51 -21.67
CA PRO A 131 -3.69 -3.41 -20.59
C PRO A 131 -3.16 -4.86 -20.70
N HIS A 132 -2.61 -5.23 -21.85
CA HIS A 132 -2.15 -6.59 -22.15
C HIS A 132 -0.63 -6.65 -22.28
N LEU A 133 -0.09 -7.85 -22.08
CA LEU A 133 1.31 -8.16 -22.34
C LEU A 133 1.63 -7.98 -23.84
N PRO A 134 2.89 -7.67 -24.20
CA PRO A 134 3.31 -7.61 -25.58
C PRO A 134 3.16 -8.98 -26.26
N GLU A 135 2.62 -9.00 -27.47
CA GLU A 135 2.33 -10.26 -28.18
C GLU A 135 3.59 -10.97 -28.72
N ASN A 136 4.67 -10.23 -28.94
CA ASN A 136 5.88 -10.73 -29.58
C ASN A 136 7.14 -9.99 -29.11
N GLN A 137 8.31 -10.53 -29.50
CA GLN A 137 9.61 -9.95 -29.18
C GLN A 137 9.75 -8.51 -29.69
N ALA A 138 9.21 -8.20 -30.87
CA ALA A 138 9.25 -6.83 -31.40
C ALA A 138 8.50 -5.82 -30.51
N GLY A 139 7.41 -6.25 -29.87
CA GLY A 139 6.69 -5.47 -28.86
C GLY A 139 7.52 -5.23 -27.61
N ILE A 140 8.21 -6.26 -27.13
CA ILE A 140 9.13 -6.17 -25.99
C ILE A 140 10.26 -5.18 -26.28
N ASP A 141 10.89 -5.30 -27.45
CA ASP A 141 12.00 -4.43 -27.86
C ASP A 141 11.55 -2.97 -27.97
N ARG A 142 10.32 -2.74 -28.48
CA ARG A 142 9.72 -1.41 -28.52
C ARG A 142 9.54 -0.80 -27.13
N ILE A 143 9.10 -1.60 -26.16
CA ILE A 143 8.94 -1.17 -24.76
C ILE A 143 10.31 -0.83 -24.16
N LYS A 144 11.31 -1.68 -24.39
CA LYS A 144 12.69 -1.46 -23.93
C LYS A 144 13.24 -0.13 -24.43
N GLU A 145 13.13 0.15 -25.72
CA GLU A 145 13.55 1.44 -26.29
C GLU A 145 12.74 2.62 -25.73
N ALA A 146 11.43 2.44 -25.55
CA ALA A 146 10.56 3.47 -25.00
C ALA A 146 10.95 3.86 -23.57
N ILE A 147 11.35 2.88 -22.76
CA ILE A 147 11.82 3.10 -21.39
C ILE A 147 13.16 3.82 -21.42
N LEU A 148 14.12 3.35 -22.24
CA LEU A 148 15.45 3.98 -22.38
C LEU A 148 15.37 5.45 -22.83
N ARG A 149 14.36 5.81 -23.63
CA ARG A 149 14.11 7.21 -24.05
C ARG A 149 13.52 8.10 -22.96
N SER A 150 13.01 7.55 -21.86
CA SER A 150 12.27 8.29 -20.84
C SER A 150 13.09 8.42 -19.55
N PRO A 151 13.74 9.57 -19.29
CA PRO A 151 14.55 9.76 -18.07
C PRO A 151 13.76 9.69 -16.77
N LEU A 152 12.43 9.85 -16.84
CA LEU A 152 11.54 9.75 -15.68
C LEU A 152 11.26 8.30 -15.28
N VAL A 153 11.46 7.35 -16.20
CA VAL A 153 11.21 5.92 -15.96
C VAL A 153 12.54 5.16 -15.87
N TYR A 154 13.46 5.43 -16.80
CA TYR A 154 14.80 4.87 -16.78
C TYR A 154 15.65 5.53 -15.70
N GLY A 155 16.05 4.73 -14.70
CA GLY A 155 16.69 5.15 -13.47
C GLY A 155 15.71 5.08 -12.27
N PRO A 156 14.65 5.89 -12.24
CA PRO A 156 13.72 5.91 -11.10
C PRO A 156 12.86 4.65 -10.94
N PHE A 157 12.34 4.08 -12.03
CA PHE A 157 11.45 2.91 -11.99
C PHE A 157 12.04 1.66 -12.66
N VAL A 158 13.03 1.82 -13.52
CA VAL A 158 13.78 0.72 -14.15
C VAL A 158 15.25 0.96 -13.90
N SER A 159 15.97 -0.06 -13.44
CA SER A 159 17.38 0.05 -13.12
C SER A 159 18.21 0.41 -14.36
N LYS A 160 19.37 1.06 -14.15
CA LYS A 160 20.24 1.49 -15.26
C LYS A 160 20.85 0.33 -16.05
N ASP A 161 21.00 -0.82 -15.40
CA ASP A 161 21.46 -2.07 -16.01
C ASP A 161 20.30 -2.92 -16.58
N LEU A 162 19.05 -2.42 -16.49
CA LEU A 162 17.82 -3.07 -16.95
C LEU A 162 17.51 -4.42 -16.26
N SER A 163 18.19 -4.75 -15.16
CA SER A 163 17.99 -6.01 -14.42
C SER A 163 16.82 -5.96 -13.45
N ALA A 164 16.33 -4.78 -13.07
CA ALA A 164 15.25 -4.63 -12.10
C ALA A 164 14.25 -3.51 -12.43
N THR A 165 13.03 -3.64 -11.90
CA THR A 165 12.00 -2.61 -11.94
C THR A 165 11.32 -2.43 -10.59
N LEU A 166 10.88 -1.20 -10.32
CA LEU A 166 10.10 -0.83 -9.15
C LEU A 166 8.62 -0.67 -9.52
N ILE A 167 7.77 -1.21 -8.65
CA ILE A 167 6.33 -0.97 -8.65
C ILE A 167 6.00 -0.28 -7.34
N THR A 168 5.52 0.95 -7.43
CA THR A 168 5.19 1.77 -6.25
C THR A 168 3.69 1.97 -6.19
N VAL A 169 3.12 1.80 -5.01
CA VAL A 169 1.69 2.00 -4.77
C VAL A 169 1.43 2.75 -3.47
N ASP A 170 0.43 3.60 -3.52
CA ASP A 170 -0.10 4.36 -2.39
C ASP A 170 -1.43 3.79 -1.91
N PHE A 171 -1.79 4.07 -0.67
CA PHE A 171 -2.98 3.59 0.00
C PHE A 171 -3.82 4.76 0.55
N PHE A 172 -5.13 4.55 0.67
CA PHE A 172 -6.02 5.50 1.32
C PHE A 172 -5.91 5.39 2.84
N ASP A 173 -5.16 6.31 3.45
CA ASP A 173 -4.90 6.34 4.89
C ASP A 173 -6.17 6.26 5.77
N SER A 174 -7.31 6.79 5.31
CA SER A 174 -8.56 6.79 6.08
C SER A 174 -9.16 5.40 6.32
N ILE A 175 -8.86 4.43 5.45
CA ILE A 175 -9.39 3.06 5.49
C ILE A 175 -8.27 2.02 5.58
N LEU A 176 -7.02 2.46 5.72
CA LEU A 176 -5.85 1.60 5.71
C LEU A 176 -5.70 0.88 7.06
N GLU A 177 -5.84 -0.44 7.02
CA GLU A 177 -5.40 -1.32 8.09
C GLU A 177 -3.99 -1.83 7.76
N TYR A 178 -2.95 -1.23 8.35
CA TYR A 178 -1.54 -1.50 8.02
C TYR A 178 -1.19 -2.99 8.03
N ASN A 179 -1.56 -3.73 9.09
CA ASN A 179 -1.25 -5.15 9.21
C ASN A 179 -1.90 -5.97 8.09
N ARG A 180 -3.17 -5.70 7.79
CA ARG A 180 -3.92 -6.43 6.76
C ARG A 180 -3.41 -6.12 5.36
N ALA A 181 -3.14 -4.84 5.06
CA ALA A 181 -2.57 -4.44 3.77
C ALA A 181 -1.17 -5.06 3.56
N TYR A 182 -0.35 -5.10 4.62
CA TYR A 182 0.95 -5.76 4.60
C TYR A 182 0.83 -7.26 4.39
N GLU A 183 -0.04 -7.96 5.13
CA GLU A 183 -0.30 -9.39 4.94
C GLU A 183 -0.76 -9.72 3.52
N GLN A 184 -1.69 -8.93 2.96
CA GLN A 184 -2.17 -9.10 1.59
C GLN A 184 -1.08 -8.86 0.54
N ALA A 185 -0.27 -7.81 0.73
CA ALA A 185 0.88 -7.51 -0.12
C ALA A 185 1.92 -8.63 -0.09
N TYR A 186 2.24 -9.15 1.09
CA TYR A 186 3.17 -10.27 1.25
C TYR A 186 2.64 -11.57 0.64
N ALA A 187 1.37 -11.90 0.89
CA ALA A 187 0.74 -13.08 0.30
C ALA A 187 0.72 -13.02 -1.23
N LEU A 188 0.56 -11.82 -1.81
CA LEU A 188 0.64 -11.61 -3.26
C LEU A 188 2.06 -11.88 -3.79
N VAL A 189 3.09 -11.37 -3.10
CA VAL A 189 4.50 -11.61 -3.47
C VAL A 189 4.84 -13.09 -3.34
N GLU A 190 4.49 -13.73 -2.23
CA GLU A 190 4.77 -15.16 -1.98
C GLU A 190 4.11 -16.06 -3.02
N LYS A 191 2.89 -15.72 -3.46
CA LYS A 191 2.23 -16.45 -4.53
C LYS A 191 3.02 -16.38 -5.85
N LEU A 192 3.55 -15.21 -6.18
CA LEU A 192 4.28 -14.98 -7.43
C LEU A 192 5.69 -15.57 -7.40
N ASP A 193 6.33 -15.64 -6.24
CA ASP A 193 7.65 -16.26 -6.06
C ASP A 193 7.59 -17.79 -6.14
N ASN A 194 6.50 -18.39 -5.66
CA ASN A 194 6.28 -19.84 -5.78
C ASN A 194 5.93 -20.31 -7.21
N ASP A 195 5.43 -19.39 -8.05
CA ASP A 195 5.10 -19.65 -9.46
C ASP A 195 6.30 -19.40 -10.41
N ALA A 196 7.47 -18.99 -9.88
CA ALA A 196 8.70 -18.64 -10.61
C ALA A 196 9.69 -19.81 -10.74
#